data_AF-A0ABD2WG50-F1
#
_entry.id   AF-A0ABD2WG50-F1
#
_cell.length_a   1.000
_cell.length_b   1.000
_cell.length_c   1.000
_cell.angle_alpha   90.00
_cell.angle_beta   90.00
_cell.angle_gamma   90.00
#
_symmetry.space_group_name_H-M   'P 1'
#
loop_
_entity.id
_entity.type
_entity.pdbx_description
1 polymer ?
#
loop_
_entity_poly.entity_id
_entity_poly.type
_entity_poly.pdbx_seq_one_letter_code
_entity_poly.pdbx_strand_id
1 'polypeptide(L)'
;METGVFPSSWKRQRLVLLPKPGKPPDEPSSYRPLSAFLRRDIPVEALDIMFASLAKSTLKQYCSALKQWIEFCETKPIPYSDTSSFNVLTFLSDRFKNGASYSTLKTMRSALSLISSNKVGELSYVSRFMKGVYKLRPTKPKYEFTWDTSIVLNKLETIDCTDIKILTYKTIMLLALGTAQRAQTLSLIKLSNITPVARGLEIRIPDIIKTSASERNQPLLQIPFFPEKPGVCIASSLIEYINRTKNIRSGRDKLFISLCKPYKEVSSETISRWIKDC
;
A
#
# COMPACT_ATOMS: atom_id res chain seq x y z
N MET A 1 -35.93 -21.10 8.75
CA MET A 1 -35.39 -20.20 7.70
C MET A 1 -35.36 -18.80 8.30
N GLU A 2 -34.18 -18.29 8.66
CA GLU A 2 -34.06 -16.93 9.20
C GLU A 2 -34.08 -15.92 8.05
N THR A 3 -35.15 -15.13 7.98
CA THR A 3 -35.28 -14.01 7.04
C THR A 3 -34.70 -12.75 7.68
N GLY A 4 -33.58 -12.25 7.16
CA GLY A 4 -33.04 -10.93 7.53
C GLY A 4 -33.74 -9.82 6.74
N VAL A 5 -34.22 -8.78 7.43
CA VAL A 5 -34.84 -7.61 6.80
C VAL A 5 -33.83 -6.46 6.77
N PHE A 6 -33.57 -5.92 5.58
CA PHE A 6 -32.75 -4.70 5.44
C PHE A 6 -33.43 -3.49 6.10
N PRO A 7 -32.68 -2.67 6.86
CA PRO A 7 -33.22 -1.45 7.45
C PRO A 7 -33.90 -0.57 6.39
N SER A 8 -35.06 0.00 6.71
CA SER A 8 -35.86 0.83 5.80
C SER A 8 -35.10 2.04 5.25
N SER A 9 -34.07 2.52 5.96
CA SER A 9 -33.13 3.56 5.50
C SER A 9 -32.26 3.15 4.31
N TRP A 10 -32.24 1.87 3.92
CA TRP A 10 -31.52 1.35 2.75
C TRP A 10 -32.42 1.25 1.50
N LYS A 11 -33.75 1.46 1.63
CA LYS A 11 -34.70 1.12 0.55
C LYS A 11 -34.79 2.12 -0.60
N ARG A 12 -34.22 3.32 -0.52
CA ARG A 12 -34.11 4.25 -1.67
C ARG A 12 -32.82 5.05 -1.63
N GLN A 13 -31.77 4.46 -2.18
CA GLN A 13 -30.58 5.19 -2.60
C GLN A 13 -30.11 4.60 -3.93
N ARG A 14 -29.76 5.46 -4.89
CA ARG A 14 -29.08 5.05 -6.13
C ARG A 14 -27.67 4.61 -5.71
N LEU A 15 -27.54 3.32 -5.40
CA LEU A 15 -26.29 2.70 -4.95
C LEU A 15 -25.41 2.48 -6.17
N VAL A 16 -24.24 3.09 -6.18
CA VAL A 16 -23.19 2.72 -7.13
C VAL A 16 -22.51 1.49 -6.56
N LEU A 17 -22.56 0.40 -7.30
CA LEU A 17 -22.09 -0.88 -6.82
C LEU A 17 -20.62 -1.07 -7.21
N LEU A 18 -19.71 -0.89 -6.23
CA LEU A 18 -18.29 -1.18 -6.42
C LEU A 18 -17.97 -2.62 -6.02
N PRO A 19 -17.80 -3.57 -6.95
CA PRO A 19 -17.52 -4.95 -6.61
C PRO A 19 -16.13 -5.12 -5.99
N LYS A 20 -16.03 -6.04 -5.04
CA LYS A 20 -14.77 -6.59 -4.54
C LYS A 20 -14.32 -7.67 -5.53
N PRO A 21 -13.03 -7.67 -5.93
CA PRO A 21 -12.53 -8.66 -6.86
C PRO A 21 -12.69 -10.07 -6.29
N GLY A 22 -13.22 -10.99 -7.10
CA GLY A 22 -13.38 -12.41 -6.76
C GLY A 22 -14.57 -12.74 -5.85
N LYS A 23 -15.58 -11.86 -5.75
CA LYS A 23 -16.82 -12.12 -5.00
C LYS A 23 -18.05 -12.15 -5.91
N PRO A 24 -19.07 -12.96 -5.58
CA PRO A 24 -20.31 -13.04 -6.37
C PRO A 24 -21.07 -11.70 -6.32
N PRO A 25 -21.58 -11.18 -7.44
CA PRO A 25 -22.28 -9.89 -7.49
C PRO A 25 -23.59 -9.88 -6.69
N ASP A 26 -24.11 -11.05 -6.34
CA ASP A 26 -25.44 -11.17 -5.74
C ASP A 26 -25.43 -10.93 -4.22
N GLU A 27 -24.25 -10.83 -3.60
CA GLU A 27 -24.12 -10.57 -2.17
C GLU A 27 -23.86 -9.09 -1.85
N PRO A 28 -24.59 -8.49 -0.89
CA PRO A 28 -24.26 -7.16 -0.35
C PRO A 28 -22.82 -7.07 0.19
N SER A 29 -22.29 -8.20 0.68
CA SER A 29 -20.91 -8.35 1.17
C SER A 29 -19.85 -8.13 0.08
N SER A 30 -20.26 -8.20 -1.19
CA SER A 30 -19.42 -8.05 -2.37
C SER A 30 -19.17 -6.61 -2.74
N TYR A 31 -19.92 -5.67 -2.18
CA TYR A 31 -19.77 -4.26 -2.51
C TYR A 31 -18.95 -3.51 -1.47
N ARG A 32 -18.33 -2.41 -1.92
CA ARG A 32 -17.49 -1.57 -1.08
C ARG A 32 -18.35 -0.49 -0.39
N PRO A 33 -18.31 -0.38 0.95
CA PRO A 33 -19.11 0.60 1.68
C PRO A 33 -18.96 2.02 1.16
N LEU A 34 -17.74 2.42 0.76
CA LEU A 34 -17.41 3.77 0.30
C LEU A 34 -18.34 4.30 -0.81
N SER A 35 -18.84 3.42 -1.67
CA SER A 35 -19.74 3.78 -2.77
C SER A 35 -21.13 4.23 -2.33
N ALA A 36 -21.60 3.79 -1.16
CA ALA A 36 -22.87 4.25 -0.58
C ALA A 36 -22.75 5.65 0.06
N PHE A 37 -21.54 6.16 0.26
CA PHE A 37 -21.27 7.35 1.07
C PHE A 37 -20.75 8.57 0.30
N LEU A 38 -20.21 8.39 -0.90
CA LEU A 38 -19.99 9.50 -1.83
C LEU A 38 -21.37 9.99 -2.27
N ARG A 39 -21.68 11.26 -1.97
CA ARG A 39 -23.04 11.83 -1.92
C ARG A 39 -23.96 11.49 -3.11
N ARG A 40 -25.26 11.56 -2.84
CA ARG A 40 -26.38 11.34 -3.79
C ARG A 40 -26.40 12.27 -5.01
N ASP A 41 -25.59 13.33 -5.03
CA ASP A 41 -25.54 14.34 -6.10
C ASP A 41 -24.28 14.22 -7.00
N ILE A 42 -23.48 13.17 -6.84
CA ILE A 42 -22.33 12.93 -7.71
C ILE A 42 -22.82 12.11 -8.93
N PRO A 43 -22.59 12.58 -10.17
CA PRO A 43 -22.89 11.81 -11.37
C PRO A 43 -22.19 10.44 -11.33
N VAL A 44 -22.89 9.38 -11.72
CA VAL A 44 -22.37 8.01 -11.65
C VAL A 44 -21.10 7.86 -12.49
N GLU A 45 -21.07 8.57 -13.62
CA GLU A 45 -19.97 8.62 -14.58
C GLU A 45 -18.70 9.22 -13.97
N ALA A 46 -18.84 10.13 -13.00
CA ALA A 46 -17.70 10.76 -12.32
C ALA A 46 -17.11 9.87 -11.22
N LEU A 47 -17.85 8.87 -10.73
CA LEU A 47 -17.43 8.10 -9.57
C LEU A 47 -16.20 7.25 -9.84
N ASP A 48 -16.10 6.58 -10.99
CA ASP A 48 -14.93 5.77 -11.32
C ASP A 48 -13.66 6.61 -11.40
N ILE A 49 -13.77 7.82 -11.95
CA ILE A 49 -12.68 8.81 -12.00
C ILE A 49 -12.31 9.26 -10.59
N MET A 50 -13.30 9.58 -9.75
CA MET A 50 -13.06 9.94 -8.35
C MET A 50 -12.42 8.79 -7.56
N PHE A 51 -12.82 7.54 -7.80
CA PHE A 51 -12.22 6.38 -7.15
C PHE A 51 -10.79 6.13 -7.61
N ALA A 52 -10.43 6.46 -8.85
CA ALA A 52 -9.06 6.39 -9.34
C ALA A 52 -8.10 7.31 -8.57
N SER A 53 -8.60 8.36 -7.91
CA SER A 53 -7.79 9.21 -7.01
C SER A 53 -7.26 8.47 -5.77
N LEU A 54 -7.87 7.33 -5.43
CA LEU A 54 -7.50 6.53 -4.26
C LEU A 54 -6.74 5.27 -4.67
N ALA A 55 -5.56 5.07 -4.08
CA ALA A 55 -4.87 3.79 -4.21
C ALA A 55 -5.73 2.64 -3.67
N LYS A 56 -5.65 1.46 -4.30
CA LYS A 56 -6.41 0.25 -3.91
C LYS A 56 -6.29 -0.09 -2.41
N SER A 57 -5.10 0.12 -1.84
CA SER A 57 -4.81 -0.09 -0.42
C SER A 57 -5.53 0.94 0.48
N THR A 58 -5.49 2.23 0.13
CA THR A 58 -6.24 3.30 0.81
C THR A 58 -7.73 3.01 0.78
N LEU A 59 -8.25 2.60 -0.38
CA LEU A 59 -9.66 2.27 -0.53
C LEU A 59 -10.08 1.10 0.37
N LYS A 60 -9.24 0.05 0.49
CA LYS A 60 -9.45 -1.06 1.44
C LYS A 60 -9.47 -0.59 2.89
N GLN A 61 -8.53 0.29 3.27
CA GLN A 61 -8.47 0.86 4.62
C GLN A 61 -9.71 1.70 4.94
N TYR A 62 -10.14 2.55 4.00
CA TYR A 62 -11.32 3.39 4.19
C TYR A 62 -12.59 2.56 4.27
N CYS A 63 -12.75 1.53 3.44
CA CYS A 63 -13.88 0.61 3.53
C CYS A 63 -13.96 -0.07 4.91
N SER A 64 -12.83 -0.50 5.47
CA SER A 64 -12.78 -1.08 6.82
C SER A 64 -13.15 -0.05 7.89
N ALA A 65 -12.68 1.18 7.78
CA ALA A 65 -13.03 2.26 8.70
C ALA A 65 -14.53 2.61 8.63
N LEU A 66 -15.09 2.73 7.43
CA LEU A 66 -16.50 3.04 7.21
C LEU A 66 -17.42 1.92 7.69
N LYS A 67 -17.01 0.65 7.57
CA LYS A 67 -17.77 -0.46 8.16
C LYS A 67 -17.93 -0.29 9.67
N GLN A 68 -16.85 0.07 10.35
CA GLN A 68 -16.87 0.29 11.80
C GLN A 68 -17.67 1.54 12.19
N TRP A 69 -17.74 2.54 11.32
CA TRP A 69 -18.63 3.69 11.50
C TRP A 69 -20.11 3.29 11.40
N ILE A 70 -20.46 2.43 10.44
CA ILE A 70 -21.83 1.91 10.30
C ILE A 70 -22.22 1.15 11.58
N GLU A 71 -21.38 0.22 12.02
CA GLU A 71 -21.61 -0.56 13.25
C GLU A 71 -21.85 0.38 14.46
N PHE A 72 -21.04 1.44 14.59
CA PHE A 72 -21.24 2.45 15.63
C PHE A 72 -22.57 3.21 15.48
N CYS A 73 -22.93 3.61 14.26
CA CYS A 73 -24.18 4.32 13.99
C CYS A 73 -25.41 3.46 14.32
N GLU A 74 -25.36 2.17 14.00
CA GLU A 74 -26.40 1.20 14.32
C GLU A 74 -26.59 1.05 15.83
N THR A 75 -25.49 1.06 16.61
CA THR A 75 -25.58 0.99 18.08
C THR A 75 -26.13 2.25 18.75
N LYS A 76 -26.03 3.42 18.10
CA LYS A 76 -26.45 4.72 18.67
C LYS A 76 -27.66 5.36 17.96
N PRO A 77 -28.45 4.55 17.25
CA PRO A 77 -29.41 4.99 16.22
C PRO A 77 -29.09 6.28 15.44
N ILE A 78 -27.84 6.48 15.04
CA ILE A 78 -27.41 7.67 14.28
C ILE A 78 -27.56 7.39 12.78
N PRO A 79 -28.08 8.32 11.96
CA PRO A 79 -28.02 8.18 10.52
C PRO A 79 -26.57 8.09 10.05
N TYR A 80 -26.22 7.07 9.25
CA TYR A 80 -24.85 6.86 8.77
C TYR A 80 -24.28 8.03 7.96
N SER A 81 -25.15 8.86 7.38
CA SER A 81 -24.81 10.09 6.66
C SER A 81 -24.48 11.27 7.57
N ASP A 82 -24.88 11.20 8.84
CA ASP A 82 -24.64 12.25 9.83
C ASP A 82 -23.19 12.22 10.31
N THR A 83 -22.35 12.85 9.49
CA THR A 83 -20.95 13.11 9.77
C THR A 83 -20.75 14.45 10.49
N SER A 84 -21.69 14.86 11.35
CA SER A 84 -21.48 16.02 12.22
C SER A 84 -20.24 15.84 13.08
N SER A 85 -19.62 16.96 13.43
CA SER A 85 -18.43 16.98 14.28
C SER A 85 -18.63 16.26 15.60
N PHE A 86 -19.80 16.43 16.20
CA PHE A 86 -20.19 15.77 17.44
C PHE A 86 -20.18 14.25 17.30
N ASN A 87 -20.87 13.70 16.29
CA ASN A 87 -20.93 12.25 16.10
C ASN A 87 -19.57 11.65 15.73
N VAL A 88 -18.80 12.34 14.87
CA VAL A 88 -17.45 11.90 14.50
C VAL A 88 -16.51 11.89 15.70
N LEU A 89 -16.52 12.93 16.54
CA LEU A 89 -15.72 12.95 17.76
C LEU A 89 -16.17 11.89 18.75
N THR A 90 -17.48 11.64 18.86
CA THR A 90 -18.02 10.60 19.74
C THR A 90 -17.54 9.21 19.30
N PHE A 91 -17.61 8.93 17.99
CA PHE A 91 -17.08 7.69 17.42
C PHE A 91 -15.56 7.55 17.62
N LEU A 92 -14.77 8.57 17.27
CA LEU A 92 -13.32 8.50 17.45
C LEU A 92 -12.93 8.34 18.92
N SER A 93 -13.69 8.94 19.84
CA SER A 93 -13.49 8.78 21.28
C SER A 93 -13.81 7.36 21.75
N ASP A 94 -14.91 6.76 21.28
CA ASP A 94 -15.23 5.36 21.53
C ASP A 94 -14.09 4.44 21.04
N ARG A 95 -13.63 4.64 19.81
CA ARG A 95 -12.54 3.85 19.23
C ARG A 95 -11.23 4.02 19.99
N PHE A 96 -10.92 5.22 20.44
CA PHE A 96 -9.75 5.48 21.27
C PHE A 96 -9.80 4.73 22.61
N LYS A 97 -10.96 4.77 23.30
CA LYS A 97 -11.22 4.04 24.54
C LYS A 97 -11.09 2.53 24.33
N ASN A 98 -11.59 2.04 23.19
CA ASN A 98 -11.45 0.65 22.74
C ASN A 98 -10.05 0.30 22.18
N GLY A 99 -9.01 1.06 22.53
CA GLY A 99 -7.62 0.70 22.24
C GLY A 99 -7.11 1.06 20.84
N ALA A 100 -7.87 1.78 20.01
CA ALA A 100 -7.41 2.15 18.67
C ALA A 100 -6.11 2.98 18.72
N SER A 101 -5.18 2.67 17.81
CA SER A 101 -3.94 3.42 17.65
C SER A 101 -4.17 4.79 17.00
N TYR A 102 -3.23 5.73 17.18
CA TYR A 102 -3.28 7.03 16.49
C TYR A 102 -3.41 6.87 14.96
N SER A 103 -2.68 5.93 14.36
CA SER A 103 -2.74 5.67 12.91
C SER A 103 -4.11 5.15 12.47
N THR A 104 -4.72 4.28 13.28
CA THR A 104 -6.07 3.75 13.05
C THR A 104 -7.10 4.87 13.08
N LEU A 105 -7.07 5.72 14.12
CA LEU A 105 -7.96 6.86 14.27
C LEU A 105 -7.76 7.89 13.15
N LYS A 106 -6.51 8.13 12.73
CA LYS A 106 -6.20 9.00 11.60
C LYS A 106 -6.84 8.49 10.30
N THR A 107 -6.80 7.18 10.07
CA THR A 107 -7.43 6.52 8.92
C THR A 107 -8.94 6.68 8.95
N MET A 108 -9.57 6.44 10.12
CA MET A 108 -11.01 6.62 10.33
C MET A 108 -11.43 8.07 10.06
N ARG A 109 -10.72 9.02 10.65
CA ARG A 109 -10.94 10.46 10.42
C ARG A 109 -10.88 10.81 8.93
N SER A 110 -9.86 10.34 8.21
CA SER A 110 -9.74 10.63 6.78
C SER A 110 -10.83 9.97 5.93
N ALA A 111 -11.22 8.74 6.26
CA ALA A 111 -12.32 8.05 5.58
C ALA A 111 -13.66 8.78 5.76
N LEU A 112 -13.93 9.24 6.99
CA LEU A 112 -15.12 10.04 7.29
C LEU A 112 -15.07 11.42 6.62
N SER A 113 -13.89 12.04 6.59
CA SER A 113 -13.70 13.33 5.91
C SER A 113 -13.99 13.25 4.40
N LEU A 114 -13.67 12.11 3.76
CA LEU A 114 -13.93 11.88 2.33
C LEU A 114 -15.42 11.85 2.00
N ILE A 115 -16.24 11.31 2.90
CA ILE A 115 -17.69 11.16 2.70
C ILE A 115 -18.48 12.33 3.29
N SER A 116 -17.86 13.10 4.18
CA SER A 116 -18.50 14.24 4.84
C SER A 116 -18.71 15.41 3.89
N SER A 117 -19.78 16.16 4.12
CA SER A 117 -20.08 17.34 3.31
C SER A 117 -19.20 18.55 3.62
N ASN A 118 -18.73 18.62 4.86
CA ASN A 118 -18.06 19.76 5.50
C ASN A 118 -16.57 19.49 5.78
N LYS A 119 -15.97 18.50 5.13
CA LYS A 119 -14.56 18.11 5.32
C LYS A 119 -14.18 17.99 6.80
N VAL A 120 -14.86 17.11 7.54
CA VAL A 120 -14.73 16.99 9.02
C VAL A 120 -13.28 16.89 9.50
N GLY A 121 -12.40 16.29 8.70
CA GLY A 121 -10.98 16.20 9.04
C GLY A 121 -10.28 17.55 9.19
N GLU A 122 -10.71 18.59 8.49
CA GLU A 122 -10.10 19.93 8.49
C GLU A 122 -10.59 20.80 9.65
N LEU A 123 -11.65 20.38 10.37
CA LEU A 123 -12.23 21.14 11.46
C LEU A 123 -11.29 21.18 12.68
N SER A 124 -11.19 22.37 13.30
CA SER A 124 -10.19 22.68 14.33
C SER A 124 -10.27 21.78 15.56
N TYR A 125 -11.49 21.44 16.00
CA TYR A 125 -11.73 20.54 17.14
C TYR A 125 -11.34 19.08 16.84
N VAL A 126 -11.53 18.59 15.61
CA VAL A 126 -11.08 17.24 15.22
C VAL A 126 -9.56 17.19 15.19
N SER A 127 -8.93 18.24 14.67
CA SER A 127 -7.48 18.39 14.71
C SER A 127 -6.94 18.45 16.16
N ARG A 128 -7.62 19.19 17.06
CA ARG A 128 -7.27 19.25 18.49
C ARG A 128 -7.47 17.91 19.18
N PHE A 129 -8.53 17.17 18.88
CA PHE A 129 -8.76 15.81 19.36
C PHE A 129 -7.60 14.88 18.97
N MET A 130 -7.18 14.87 17.71
CA MET A 130 -6.06 14.05 17.27
C MET A 130 -4.75 14.44 17.97
N LYS A 131 -4.50 15.73 18.20
CA LYS A 131 -3.36 16.18 19.03
C LYS A 131 -3.45 15.64 20.47
N GLY A 132 -4.65 15.61 21.05
CA GLY A 132 -4.91 15.01 22.35
C GLY A 132 -4.61 13.51 22.37
N VAL A 133 -5.10 12.75 21.39
CA VAL A 133 -4.81 11.31 21.23
C VAL A 133 -3.31 11.05 21.19
N TYR A 134 -2.55 11.84 20.42
CA TYR A 134 -1.10 11.72 20.35
C TYR A 134 -0.42 11.98 21.70
N LYS A 135 -0.85 13.00 22.45
CA LYS A 135 -0.28 13.30 23.78
C LYS A 135 -0.61 12.24 24.82
N LEU A 136 -1.84 11.71 24.81
CA LEU A 136 -2.28 10.67 25.75
C LEU A 136 -1.66 9.31 25.43
N ARG A 137 -1.43 9.01 24.15
CA ARG A 137 -0.83 7.76 23.70
C ARG A 137 0.17 8.04 22.57
N PRO A 138 1.39 8.52 22.90
CA PRO A 138 2.39 8.81 21.88
C PRO A 138 2.79 7.52 21.17
N THR A 139 2.83 7.57 19.84
CA THR A 139 3.34 6.46 19.04
C THR A 139 4.85 6.43 19.19
N LYS A 140 5.38 5.40 19.86
CA LYS A 140 6.83 5.18 19.92
C LYS A 140 7.37 5.00 18.49
N PRO A 141 8.53 5.59 18.15
CA PRO A 141 9.21 5.27 16.90
C PRO A 141 9.48 3.76 16.86
N LYS A 142 9.34 3.17 15.67
CA LYS A 142 9.49 1.72 15.51
C LYS A 142 10.94 1.26 15.77
N TYR A 143 11.90 2.15 15.55
CA TYR A 143 13.32 1.90 15.72
C TYR A 143 13.91 3.03 16.57
N GLU A 144 14.67 2.67 17.60
CA GLU A 144 15.40 3.62 18.45
C GLU A 144 16.76 3.98 17.84
N PHE A 145 17.38 3.02 17.12
CA PHE A 145 18.62 3.20 16.38
C PHE A 145 18.50 2.60 14.98
N THR A 146 19.33 3.08 14.06
CA THR A 146 19.56 2.45 12.75
C THR A 146 20.65 1.39 12.88
N TRP A 147 20.46 0.23 12.27
CA TRP A 147 21.42 -0.87 12.29
C TRP A 147 22.63 -0.58 11.35
N ASP A 148 23.77 -1.22 11.61
CA ASP A 148 24.99 -1.08 10.79
C ASP A 148 24.91 -1.92 9.51
N THR A 149 24.87 -1.24 8.35
CA THR A 149 24.79 -1.86 7.03
C THR A 149 25.99 -2.72 6.67
N SER A 150 27.16 -2.45 7.28
CA SER A 150 28.42 -3.14 6.99
C SER A 150 28.34 -4.63 7.31
N ILE A 151 27.61 -5.00 8.37
CA ILE A 151 27.40 -6.40 8.77
C ILE A 151 26.74 -7.20 7.65
N VAL A 152 25.68 -6.63 7.05
CA VAL A 152 24.97 -7.27 5.95
C VAL A 152 25.80 -7.27 4.68
N LEU A 153 26.48 -6.17 4.35
CA LEU A 153 27.33 -6.09 3.16
C LEU A 153 28.46 -7.12 3.20
N ASN A 154 29.13 -7.29 4.34
CA ASN A 154 30.20 -8.29 4.51
C ASN A 154 29.68 -9.73 4.36
N LYS A 155 28.47 -10.02 4.86
CA LYS A 155 27.82 -11.33 4.66
C LYS A 155 27.46 -11.55 3.19
N LEU A 156 26.94 -10.53 2.50
CA LEU A 156 26.56 -10.61 1.08
C LEU A 156 27.78 -10.71 0.16
N GLU A 157 28.93 -10.18 0.56
CA GLU A 157 30.18 -10.28 -0.19
C GLU A 157 30.66 -11.74 -0.30
N THR A 158 30.53 -12.51 0.78
CA THR A 158 31.05 -13.88 0.89
C THR A 158 30.03 -14.97 0.54
N ILE A 159 28.74 -14.63 0.38
CA ILE A 159 27.69 -15.62 0.17
C ILE A 159 27.79 -16.32 -1.19
N ASP A 160 27.80 -17.65 -1.18
CA ASP A 160 27.76 -18.45 -2.39
C ASP A 160 26.37 -18.35 -3.04
N CYS A 161 26.36 -17.94 -4.31
CA CYS A 161 25.15 -17.69 -5.09
C CYS A 161 24.87 -18.82 -6.08
N THR A 162 25.31 -20.05 -5.82
CA THR A 162 24.99 -21.21 -6.66
C THR A 162 23.47 -21.42 -6.81
N ASP A 163 22.70 -21.30 -5.72
CA ASP A 163 21.23 -21.37 -5.75
C ASP A 163 20.61 -20.04 -6.22
N ILE A 164 19.68 -20.11 -7.18
CA ILE A 164 18.88 -18.98 -7.67
C ILE A 164 18.16 -18.27 -6.52
N LYS A 165 17.72 -19.01 -5.49
CA LYS A 165 17.09 -18.42 -4.30
C LYS A 165 18.02 -17.47 -3.57
N ILE A 166 19.25 -17.91 -3.31
CA ILE A 166 20.26 -17.11 -2.61
C ILE A 166 20.65 -15.90 -3.48
N LEU A 167 20.84 -16.11 -4.78
CA LEU A 167 21.10 -15.03 -5.74
C LEU A 167 19.97 -13.99 -5.76
N THR A 168 18.71 -14.44 -5.70
CA THR A 168 17.54 -13.55 -5.64
C THR A 168 17.58 -12.68 -4.38
N TYR A 169 17.83 -13.29 -3.23
CA TYR A 169 17.93 -12.60 -1.94
C TYR A 169 19.07 -11.59 -1.91
N LYS A 170 20.27 -11.99 -2.36
CA LYS A 170 21.42 -11.10 -2.49
C LYS A 170 21.11 -9.91 -3.40
N THR A 171 20.56 -10.17 -4.59
CA THR A 171 20.26 -9.11 -5.57
C THR A 171 19.23 -8.12 -5.01
N ILE A 172 18.18 -8.60 -4.35
CA ILE A 172 17.16 -7.74 -3.74
C ILE A 172 17.74 -6.93 -2.60
N MET A 173 18.56 -7.53 -1.74
CA MET A 173 19.13 -6.84 -0.58
C MET A 173 20.13 -5.77 -1.01
N LEU A 174 21.02 -6.08 -1.95
CA LEU A 174 21.96 -5.11 -2.53
C LEU A 174 21.21 -3.96 -3.22
N LEU A 175 20.15 -4.26 -3.98
CA LEU A 175 19.35 -3.24 -4.62
C LEU A 175 18.60 -2.35 -3.62
N ALA A 176 18.04 -2.94 -2.57
CA ALA A 176 17.35 -2.20 -1.51
C ALA A 176 18.30 -1.30 -0.72
N LEU A 177 19.49 -1.79 -0.38
CA LEU A 177 20.51 -1.02 0.33
C LEU A 177 21.12 0.07 -0.54
N GLY A 178 21.53 -0.25 -1.77
CA GLY A 178 22.25 0.69 -2.61
C GLY A 178 21.38 1.78 -3.24
N THR A 179 20.10 1.49 -3.51
CA THR A 179 19.19 2.49 -4.11
C THR A 179 18.30 3.19 -3.08
N ALA A 180 18.26 2.68 -1.83
CA ALA A 180 17.36 3.12 -0.77
C ALA A 180 15.88 3.20 -1.19
N GLN A 181 15.47 2.43 -2.21
CA GLN A 181 14.12 2.44 -2.74
C GLN A 181 13.16 1.58 -1.92
N ARG A 182 11.88 1.95 -1.94
CA ARG A 182 10.83 1.14 -1.29
C ARG A 182 10.61 -0.16 -2.07
N ALA A 183 10.18 -1.21 -1.37
CA ALA A 183 9.83 -2.49 -1.97
C ALA A 183 8.78 -2.38 -3.11
N GLN A 184 7.88 -1.39 -3.06
CA GLN A 184 6.96 -1.09 -4.17
C GLN A 184 7.72 -0.73 -5.45
N THR A 185 8.67 0.19 -5.36
CA THR A 185 9.52 0.60 -6.50
C THR A 185 10.29 -0.60 -7.05
N LEU A 186 10.91 -1.41 -6.18
CA LEU A 186 11.64 -2.61 -6.58
C LEU A 186 10.76 -3.65 -7.28
N SER A 187 9.49 -3.78 -6.86
CA SER A 187 8.53 -4.71 -7.48
C SER A 187 8.04 -4.30 -8.87
N LEU A 188 8.27 -3.04 -9.25
CA LEU A 188 7.84 -2.48 -10.52
C LEU A 188 8.97 -2.45 -11.56
N ILE A 189 10.19 -2.84 -11.19
CA ILE A 189 11.29 -2.92 -12.14
C ILE A 189 10.97 -3.97 -13.21
N LYS A 190 11.09 -3.56 -14.46
CA LYS A 190 10.85 -4.37 -15.66
C LYS A 190 12.14 -4.53 -16.44
N LEU A 191 12.35 -5.71 -17.01
CA LEU A 191 13.53 -6.02 -17.82
C LEU A 191 13.61 -5.11 -19.04
N SER A 192 12.47 -4.83 -19.67
CA SER A 192 12.33 -3.87 -20.79
C SER A 192 12.83 -2.45 -20.48
N ASN A 193 12.88 -2.07 -19.19
CA ASN A 193 13.30 -0.75 -18.74
C ASN A 193 14.72 -0.71 -18.16
N ILE A 194 15.47 -1.82 -18.24
CA ILE A 194 16.87 -1.89 -17.82
C ILE A 194 17.74 -1.70 -19.06
N THR A 195 18.47 -0.60 -19.12
CA THR A 195 19.38 -0.28 -20.23
C THR A 195 20.82 -0.30 -19.75
N PRO A 196 21.70 -1.12 -20.37
CA PRO A 196 23.12 -1.08 -20.07
C PRO A 196 23.73 0.25 -20.57
N VAL A 197 24.62 0.81 -19.76
CA VAL A 197 25.39 2.02 -20.08
C VAL A 197 26.87 1.77 -19.81
N ALA A 198 27.76 2.60 -20.36
CA ALA A 198 29.21 2.37 -20.25
C ALA A 198 29.73 2.21 -18.81
N ARG A 199 29.07 2.86 -17.83
CA ARG A 199 29.47 2.85 -16.42
C ARG A 199 28.62 1.93 -15.53
N GLY A 200 27.66 1.18 -16.07
CA GLY A 200 26.72 0.39 -15.26
C GLY A 200 25.39 0.10 -15.94
N LEU A 201 24.30 0.25 -15.18
CA LEU A 201 22.93 0.06 -15.64
C LEU A 201 22.09 1.29 -15.32
N GLU A 202 21.16 1.62 -16.21
CA GLU A 202 20.07 2.55 -15.94
C GLU A 202 18.75 1.80 -15.89
N ILE A 203 17.95 2.06 -14.86
CA ILE A 203 16.63 1.44 -14.67
C ILE A 203 15.57 2.53 -14.60
N ARG A 204 14.66 2.55 -15.58
CA ARG A 204 13.52 3.47 -15.61
C ARG A 204 12.30 2.83 -14.95
N ILE A 205 11.58 3.61 -14.14
CA ILE A 205 10.36 3.14 -13.46
C ILE A 205 9.22 4.09 -13.82
N PRO A 206 8.62 3.96 -15.02
CA PRO A 206 7.58 4.89 -15.48
C PRO A 206 6.24 4.70 -14.74
N ASP A 207 6.06 3.55 -14.08
CA ASP A 207 4.85 3.23 -13.32
C ASP A 207 4.58 4.27 -12.21
N ILE A 208 3.31 4.65 -12.04
CA ILE A 208 2.89 5.57 -10.99
C ILE A 208 3.06 4.89 -9.61
N ILE A 209 3.88 5.50 -8.77
CA ILE A 209 4.10 5.09 -7.39
C ILE A 209 3.56 6.12 -6.40
N LYS A 210 3.55 5.77 -5.11
CA LYS A 210 3.01 6.64 -4.04
C LYS A 210 3.65 8.05 -3.99
N THR A 211 4.88 8.19 -4.47
CA THR A 211 5.63 9.46 -4.48
C THR A 211 5.54 10.21 -5.80
N SER A 212 4.92 9.62 -6.82
CA SER A 212 4.64 10.30 -8.08
C SER A 212 3.65 11.45 -7.82
N ALA A 213 3.84 12.56 -8.51
CA ALA A 213 2.94 13.70 -8.50
C ALA A 213 2.96 14.36 -9.89
N SER A 214 1.99 15.21 -10.17
CA SER A 214 2.03 16.06 -11.35
C SER A 214 3.36 16.84 -11.37
N GLU A 215 3.96 16.97 -12.55
CA GLU A 215 5.24 17.69 -12.78
C GLU A 215 6.49 17.08 -12.11
N ARG A 216 6.37 15.94 -11.42
CA ARG A 216 7.54 15.21 -10.90
C ARG A 216 7.97 14.12 -11.86
N ASN A 217 9.28 14.09 -12.14
CA ASN A 217 9.89 12.99 -12.88
C ASN A 217 9.72 11.67 -12.12
N GLN A 218 9.47 10.61 -12.88
CA GLN A 218 9.48 9.26 -12.35
C GLN A 218 10.91 8.81 -12.03
N PRO A 219 11.10 7.83 -11.13
CA PRO A 219 12.42 7.39 -10.74
C PRO A 219 13.24 6.84 -11.91
N LEU A 220 14.50 7.30 -11.98
CA LEU A 220 15.58 6.73 -12.78
C LEU A 220 16.67 6.26 -11.82
N LEU A 221 16.93 4.96 -11.77
CA LEU A 221 18.00 4.40 -10.94
C LEU A 221 19.25 4.25 -11.80
N GLN A 222 20.31 4.92 -11.41
CA GLN A 222 21.63 4.75 -12.00
C GLN A 222 22.43 3.82 -11.08
N ILE A 223 22.78 2.64 -11.60
CA ILE A 223 23.46 1.59 -10.85
C ILE A 223 24.83 1.40 -11.48
N PRO A 224 25.87 2.05 -10.96
CA PRO A 224 27.22 1.91 -11.49
C PRO A 224 27.76 0.49 -11.26
N PHE A 225 28.72 0.09 -12.09
CA PHE A 225 29.60 -1.02 -11.75
C PHE A 225 30.47 -0.63 -10.56
N PHE A 226 30.72 -1.60 -9.68
CA PHE A 226 31.57 -1.41 -8.50
C PHE A 226 32.75 -2.40 -8.55
N PRO A 227 33.78 -2.10 -9.35
CA PRO A 227 34.90 -3.00 -9.59
C PRO A 227 35.79 -3.20 -8.35
N GLU A 228 35.80 -2.26 -7.41
CA GLU A 228 36.60 -2.32 -6.19
C GLU A 228 36.13 -3.46 -5.26
N LYS A 229 34.83 -3.75 -5.25
CA LYS A 229 34.24 -4.88 -4.52
C LYS A 229 33.18 -5.60 -5.36
N PRO A 230 33.59 -6.52 -6.24
CA PRO A 230 32.68 -7.20 -7.16
C PRO A 230 31.63 -8.05 -6.43
N GLY A 231 31.94 -8.56 -5.23
CA GLY A 231 31.04 -9.37 -4.42
C GLY A 231 29.77 -8.64 -3.96
N VAL A 232 29.78 -7.30 -3.90
CA VAL A 232 28.62 -6.47 -3.54
C VAL A 232 28.15 -5.57 -4.68
N CYS A 233 28.68 -5.75 -5.89
CA CYS A 233 28.28 -4.98 -7.06
C CYS A 233 26.83 -5.29 -7.47
N ILE A 234 25.96 -4.29 -7.35
CA ILE A 234 24.53 -4.40 -7.69
C ILE A 234 24.35 -4.68 -9.18
N ALA A 235 25.07 -3.95 -10.04
CA ALA A 235 24.98 -4.11 -11.49
C ALA A 235 25.37 -5.52 -11.93
N SER A 236 26.49 -6.05 -11.42
CA SER A 236 26.93 -7.42 -11.72
C SER A 236 25.94 -8.46 -11.20
N SER A 237 25.41 -8.28 -9.98
CA SER A 237 24.40 -9.17 -9.41
C SER A 237 23.09 -9.18 -10.21
N LEU A 238 22.67 -8.02 -10.72
CA LEU A 238 21.49 -7.90 -11.58
C LEU A 238 21.68 -8.63 -12.92
N ILE A 239 22.82 -8.42 -13.58
CA ILE A 239 23.14 -9.09 -14.85
C ILE A 239 23.14 -10.61 -14.65
N GLU A 240 23.81 -11.09 -13.61
CA GLU A 240 23.87 -12.52 -13.30
C GLU A 240 22.49 -13.11 -13.01
N TYR A 241 21.67 -12.41 -12.21
CA TYR A 241 20.30 -12.83 -11.94
C TYR A 241 19.45 -12.89 -13.21
N ILE A 242 19.52 -11.88 -14.08
CA ILE A 242 18.78 -11.85 -15.35
C ILE A 242 19.19 -13.04 -16.23
N ASN A 243 20.50 -13.32 -16.33
CA ASN A 243 21.01 -14.44 -17.12
C ASN A 243 20.51 -15.79 -16.60
N ARG A 244 20.64 -16.07 -15.30
CA ARG A 244 20.22 -17.36 -14.71
C ARG A 244 18.71 -17.58 -14.76
N THR A 245 17.93 -16.51 -14.73
CA THR A 245 16.47 -16.61 -14.73
C THR A 245 15.85 -16.56 -16.13
N LYS A 246 16.63 -16.30 -17.19
CA LYS A 246 16.16 -16.13 -18.57
C LYS A 246 15.22 -17.24 -19.03
N ASN A 247 15.58 -18.50 -18.80
CA ASN A 247 14.84 -19.67 -19.28
C ASN A 247 13.56 -19.97 -18.47
N ILE A 248 13.52 -19.57 -17.20
CA ILE A 248 12.40 -19.91 -16.29
C ILE A 248 11.29 -18.84 -16.24
N ARG A 249 11.50 -17.67 -16.86
CA ARG A 249 10.56 -16.54 -16.82
C ARG A 249 9.30 -16.72 -17.67
N SER A 250 9.37 -17.54 -18.72
CA SER A 250 8.27 -17.75 -19.68
C SER A 250 7.65 -16.44 -20.18
N GLY A 251 8.48 -15.47 -20.60
CA GLY A 251 8.03 -14.20 -21.19
C GLY A 251 7.60 -13.10 -20.20
N ARG A 252 7.77 -13.30 -18.89
CA ARG A 252 7.45 -12.26 -17.88
C ARG A 252 8.48 -11.13 -17.86
N ASP A 253 7.98 -9.91 -17.81
CA ASP A 253 8.81 -8.70 -17.91
C ASP A 253 9.28 -8.16 -16.55
N LYS A 254 8.59 -8.45 -15.43
CA LYS A 254 9.09 -8.02 -14.11
C LYS A 254 10.44 -8.65 -13.78
N LEU A 255 11.33 -7.84 -13.21
CA LEU A 255 12.67 -8.27 -12.82
C LEU A 255 12.60 -9.47 -11.88
N PHE A 256 11.87 -9.40 -10.77
CA PHE A 256 11.82 -10.52 -9.82
C PHE A 256 10.66 -11.48 -10.10
N ILE A 257 10.96 -12.78 -10.03
CA ILE A 257 10.00 -13.89 -10.16
C ILE A 257 9.96 -14.72 -8.88
N SER A 258 8.86 -15.45 -8.65
CA SER A 258 8.69 -16.33 -7.49
C SER A 258 9.75 -17.42 -7.48
N LEU A 259 10.03 -17.98 -6.32
CA LEU A 259 11.05 -19.03 -6.16
C LEU A 259 10.50 -20.44 -6.43
N CYS A 260 9.17 -20.60 -6.44
CA CYS A 260 8.50 -21.87 -6.67
C CYS A 260 7.81 -21.89 -8.05
N LYS A 261 7.72 -23.08 -8.65
CA LYS A 261 6.92 -23.31 -9.86
C LYS A 261 5.42 -23.22 -9.55
N PRO A 262 4.59 -22.72 -10.47
CA PRO A 262 5.00 -21.98 -11.67
C PRO A 262 5.60 -20.62 -11.29
N TYR A 263 6.71 -20.24 -11.94
CA TYR A 263 7.44 -19.01 -11.64
C TYR A 263 6.62 -17.78 -12.05
N LYS A 264 5.99 -17.10 -11.09
CA LYS A 264 5.10 -15.95 -11.30
C LYS A 264 5.81 -14.64 -10.96
N GLU A 265 5.24 -13.54 -11.42
CA GLU A 265 5.64 -12.23 -10.94
C GLU A 265 5.45 -12.08 -9.42
N VAL A 266 6.35 -11.35 -8.77
CA VAL A 266 6.27 -11.09 -7.33
C VAL A 266 5.63 -9.73 -7.04
N SER A 267 4.99 -9.63 -5.88
CA SER A 267 4.43 -8.38 -5.38
C SER A 267 5.39 -7.66 -4.42
N SER A 268 5.06 -6.42 -4.08
CA SER A 268 5.80 -5.64 -3.08
C SER A 268 5.85 -6.30 -1.70
N GLU A 269 4.81 -7.05 -1.33
CA GLU A 269 4.76 -7.79 -0.06
C GLU A 269 5.77 -8.94 -0.04
N THR A 270 5.92 -9.66 -1.15
CA THR A 270 6.91 -10.74 -1.29
C THR A 270 8.33 -10.19 -1.20
N ILE A 271 8.63 -9.10 -1.91
CA ILE A 271 9.94 -8.42 -1.81
C ILE A 271 10.20 -7.95 -0.38
N SER A 272 9.19 -7.33 0.27
CA SER A 272 9.32 -6.87 1.65
C SER A 272 9.56 -8.01 2.64
N ARG A 273 9.03 -9.21 2.36
CA ARG A 273 9.27 -10.41 3.17
C ARG A 273 10.71 -10.89 2.97
N TRP A 274 11.14 -11.03 1.72
CA TRP A 274 12.50 -11.47 1.41
C TRP A 274 13.58 -10.56 1.98
N ILE A 275 13.39 -9.23 1.96
CA ILE A 275 14.33 -8.29 2.61
C ILE A 275 14.45 -8.54 4.11
N LYS A 276 13.37 -8.98 4.79
CA LYS A 276 13.40 -9.28 6.23
C LYS A 276 14.02 -10.64 6.54
N ASP A 277 13.95 -11.57 5.58
CA ASP A 277 14.44 -12.94 5.74
C ASP A 277 15.94 -13.09 5.39
N CYS A 278 16.58 -12.04 4.85
CA CYS A 278 18.01 -12.01 4.46
C CYS A 278 18.98 -11.87 5.65
#